data_AF-A0A1Q9R837-F1
#
_entry.id   AF-A0A1Q9R837-F1
#
_cell.length_a   1.000
_cell.length_b   1.000
_cell.length_c   1.000
_cell.angle_alpha   90.00
_cell.angle_beta   90.00
_cell.angle_gamma   90.00
#
_symmetry.space_group_name_H-M   'P 1'
#
loop_
_entity.id
_entity.type
_entity.pdbx_description
1 polymer ?
#
loop_
_entity_poly.entity_id
_entity_poly.type
_entity_poly.pdbx_seq_one_letter_code
_entity_poly.pdbx_strand_id
1 'polypeptide(L)'
;MARSASLDLLKWLAIVTMIGDHLRYLWPEQDWLFVTGRLAFPFFCLALAANVARSAVVRWRYLGWFVGFSLLSEVPYRWLDNGSMTLNVMPTLGLGLLIAWGVHLRTRATAAMAFLAAITATLASEWLMYGLPGVLLPAALLMALKDGRFAWLAGFLAMAGNFTNSWLFEHPLAPVSVMVAGTAFMAVFVGLELLRREWPGRVLPVGRWGWWFYPVHLAAIKLFSLL
;
A
#
# COMPACT_ATOMS: atom_id res chain seq x y z
N MET A 1 15.01 9.31 -17.87
CA MET A 1 13.84 10.00 -17.26
C MET A 1 14.27 10.60 -15.94
N ALA A 2 14.01 11.89 -15.76
CA ALA A 2 14.37 12.63 -14.55
C ALA A 2 13.60 12.10 -13.32
N ARG A 3 14.27 12.12 -12.17
CA ARG A 3 13.72 11.74 -10.88
C ARG A 3 12.67 12.77 -10.44
N SER A 4 11.54 12.33 -9.88
CA SER A 4 10.48 13.23 -9.39
C SER A 4 10.60 13.40 -7.88
N ALA A 5 10.84 14.64 -7.42
CA ALA A 5 10.92 14.97 -6.00
C ALA A 5 9.57 14.72 -5.28
N SER A 6 8.45 15.05 -5.92
CA SER A 6 7.10 14.81 -5.38
C SER A 6 6.83 13.32 -5.14
N LEU A 7 7.34 12.45 -6.02
CA LEU A 7 7.23 11.01 -5.83
C LEU A 7 8.09 10.50 -4.67
N ASP A 8 9.31 11.01 -4.51
CA ASP A 8 10.13 10.63 -3.36
C ASP A 8 9.52 11.17 -2.05
N LEU A 9 8.88 12.35 -2.07
CA LEU A 9 8.15 12.90 -0.93
C LEU A 9 6.95 12.02 -0.57
N LEU A 10 6.16 11.59 -1.56
CA LEU A 10 5.04 10.67 -1.35
C LEU A 10 5.51 9.37 -0.67
N LYS A 11 6.65 8.82 -1.11
CA LYS A 11 7.22 7.61 -0.48
C LYS A 11 7.69 7.85 0.95
N TRP A 12 8.27 9.01 1.24
CA TRP A 12 8.64 9.38 2.61
C TRP A 12 7.42 9.51 3.50
N LEU A 13 6.36 10.18 3.04
CA LEU A 13 5.10 10.26 3.75
C LEU A 13 4.55 8.85 4.03
N ALA A 14 4.55 7.97 3.02
CA ALA A 14 4.13 6.58 3.18
C ALA A 14 4.93 5.85 4.26
N ILE A 15 6.26 6.00 4.27
CA ILE A 15 7.16 5.39 5.25
C ILE A 15 6.88 5.94 6.66
N VAL A 16 6.78 7.25 6.82
CA VAL A 16 6.56 7.88 8.14
C VAL A 16 5.21 7.45 8.71
N THR A 17 4.15 7.47 7.91
CA THR A 17 2.82 7.05 8.38
C THR A 17 2.77 5.54 8.64
N MET A 18 3.49 4.71 7.86
CA MET A 18 3.63 3.28 8.14
C MET A 18 4.36 3.01 9.46
N ILE A 19 5.43 3.76 9.75
CA ILE A 19 6.11 3.66 11.04
C ILE A 19 5.15 4.04 12.15
N GLY A 20 4.43 5.17 12.02
CA GLY A 20 3.39 5.58 12.96
C GLY A 20 2.39 4.45 13.21
N ASP A 21 1.88 3.83 12.14
CA ASP A 21 0.96 2.69 12.22
C ASP A 21 1.51 1.55 13.09
N HIS A 22 2.78 1.20 12.94
CA HIS A 22 3.43 0.13 13.69
C HIS A 22 3.89 0.55 15.10
N LEU A 23 4.07 1.85 15.38
CA LEU A 23 4.37 2.31 16.73
C LEU A 23 3.21 2.06 17.71
N ARG A 24 2.00 1.74 17.23
CA ARG A 24 0.89 1.29 18.08
C ARG A 24 1.22 0.03 18.89
N TYR A 25 2.17 -0.81 18.43
CA TYR A 25 2.62 -1.98 19.19
C TYR A 25 3.46 -1.59 20.43
N LEU A 26 3.98 -0.36 20.47
CA LEU A 26 4.64 0.21 21.67
C LEU A 26 3.66 1.05 22.50
N TRP A 27 2.73 1.75 21.84
CA TRP A 27 1.75 2.63 22.48
C TRP A 27 0.32 2.34 22.02
N PRO A 28 -0.31 1.26 22.51
CA PRO A 28 -1.62 0.81 22.04
C PRO A 28 -2.75 1.80 22.37
N GLU A 29 -2.62 2.58 23.44
CA GLU A 29 -3.62 3.59 23.87
C GLU A 29 -3.72 4.79 22.91
N GLN A 30 -2.86 4.87 21.89
CA GLN A 30 -2.75 6.01 20.99
C GLN A 30 -3.43 5.73 19.64
N ASP A 31 -4.76 5.72 19.62
CA ASP A 31 -5.58 5.42 18.44
C ASP A 31 -5.25 6.25 17.19
N TRP A 32 -4.73 7.47 17.38
CA TRP A 32 -4.32 8.35 16.28
C TRP A 32 -3.19 7.74 15.43
N LEU A 33 -2.34 6.88 16.00
CA LEU A 33 -1.30 6.14 15.27
C LEU A 33 -1.93 5.23 14.22
N PHE A 34 -2.99 4.52 14.59
CA PHE A 34 -3.72 3.65 13.67
C PHE A 34 -4.42 4.45 12.57
N VAL A 35 -5.12 5.54 12.94
CA VAL A 35 -5.83 6.42 11.99
C VAL A 35 -4.86 7.04 10.98
N THR A 36 -3.80 7.70 11.45
CA THR A 36 -2.80 8.34 10.55
C THR A 36 -2.01 7.31 9.76
N GLY A 37 -1.82 6.11 10.31
CA GLY A 37 -1.22 4.98 9.62
C GLY A 37 -1.92 4.57 8.34
N ARG A 38 -3.24 4.81 8.24
CA ARG A 38 -4.04 4.46 7.05
C ARG A 38 -3.65 5.23 5.78
N LEU A 39 -2.90 6.32 5.92
CA LEU A 39 -2.31 7.05 4.79
C LEU A 39 -1.26 6.20 4.04
N ALA A 40 -0.55 5.31 4.73
CA ALA A 40 0.62 4.62 4.20
C ALA A 40 0.30 3.76 2.97
N PHE A 41 -0.74 2.92 3.07
CA PHE A 41 -1.05 1.93 2.04
C PHE A 41 -1.47 2.60 0.72
N PRO A 42 -2.42 3.56 0.66
CA PRO A 42 -2.73 4.29 -0.56
C PRO A 42 -1.53 5.03 -1.15
N PHE A 43 -0.65 5.61 -0.33
CA PHE A 43 0.57 6.26 -0.82
C PHE A 43 1.57 5.27 -1.43
N PHE A 44 1.75 4.08 -0.84
CA PHE A 44 2.55 3.01 -1.45
C PHE A 44 1.92 2.50 -2.76
N CYS A 45 0.60 2.29 -2.79
CA CYS A 45 -0.13 1.92 -4.00
C CYS A 45 0.00 2.99 -5.10
N LEU A 46 -0.04 4.27 -4.74
CA LEU A 46 0.11 5.37 -5.69
C LEU A 46 1.56 5.48 -6.21
N ALA A 47 2.55 5.29 -5.35
CA ALA A 47 3.95 5.22 -5.77
C ALA A 47 4.20 4.04 -6.73
N LEU A 48 3.57 2.88 -6.45
CA LEU A 48 3.56 1.71 -7.33
C LEU A 48 2.92 2.04 -8.69
N ALA A 49 1.75 2.65 -8.69
CA ALA A 49 1.03 3.07 -9.90
C ALA A 49 1.84 4.07 -10.75
N ALA A 50 2.45 5.08 -10.12
CA ALA A 50 3.33 6.04 -10.79
C ALA A 50 4.59 5.38 -11.39
N ASN A 51 5.11 4.33 -10.73
CA ASN A 51 6.21 3.54 -11.28
C ASN A 51 5.79 2.69 -12.49
N VAL A 52 4.55 2.17 -12.50
CA VAL A 52 3.98 1.45 -13.64
C VAL A 52 3.73 2.40 -14.81
N ALA A 53 3.14 3.57 -14.56
CA ALA A 53 2.80 4.56 -15.58
C ALA A 53 4.00 5.03 -16.43
N ARG A 54 5.23 4.93 -15.88
CA ARG A 54 6.48 5.33 -16.54
C ARG A 54 7.18 4.20 -17.31
N SER A 55 6.60 3.00 -17.35
CA SER A 55 7.24 1.82 -17.93
C SER A 55 6.37 1.20 -19.01
N ALA A 56 6.86 1.14 -20.25
CA ALA A 56 6.18 0.48 -21.36
C ALA A 56 6.34 -1.05 -21.38
N VAL A 57 7.01 -1.63 -20.39
CA VAL A 57 7.26 -3.08 -20.28
C VAL A 57 7.01 -3.60 -18.87
N VAL A 58 6.71 -4.90 -18.78
CA VAL A 58 6.68 -5.65 -17.53
C VAL A 58 8.09 -5.72 -16.97
N ARG A 59 8.25 -5.41 -15.68
CA ARG A 59 9.56 -5.47 -15.00
C ARG A 59 9.58 -6.65 -14.03
N TRP A 60 9.86 -7.85 -14.53
CA TRP A 60 9.88 -9.08 -13.74
C TRP A 60 10.76 -9.00 -12.49
N ARG A 61 11.92 -8.34 -12.59
CA ARG A 61 12.78 -8.09 -11.41
C ARG A 61 12.04 -7.33 -10.29
N TYR A 62 11.13 -6.42 -10.64
CA TYR A 62 10.34 -5.68 -9.65
C TYR A 62 9.36 -6.59 -8.91
N LEU A 63 8.70 -7.50 -9.63
CA LEU A 63 7.85 -8.53 -9.03
C LEU A 63 8.68 -9.49 -8.17
N GLY A 64 9.86 -9.91 -8.64
CA GLY A 64 10.79 -10.75 -7.88
C GLY A 64 11.20 -10.13 -6.54
N TRP A 65 11.37 -8.81 -6.48
CA TRP A 65 11.58 -8.12 -5.20
C TRP A 65 10.38 -8.20 -4.27
N PHE A 66 9.15 -8.04 -4.76
CA PHE A 66 7.95 -8.24 -3.93
C PHE A 66 7.88 -9.66 -3.38
N VAL A 67 8.13 -10.69 -4.19
CA VAL A 67 8.12 -12.09 -3.74
C VAL A 67 9.23 -12.34 -2.71
N GLY A 68 10.48 -11.95 -3.00
CA GLY A 68 11.61 -12.17 -2.11
C GLY A 68 11.47 -11.45 -0.77
N PHE A 69 11.08 -10.17 -0.78
CA PHE A 69 10.86 -9.42 0.45
C PHE A 69 9.56 -9.80 1.17
N SER A 70 8.56 -10.33 0.46
CA SER A 70 7.39 -10.94 1.13
C SER A 70 7.83 -12.10 2.00
N LEU A 71 8.62 -13.03 1.47
CA LEU A 71 9.10 -14.19 2.24
C LEU A 71 10.01 -13.76 3.39
N LEU A 72 10.97 -12.86 3.13
CA LEU A 72 11.90 -12.36 4.13
C LEU A 72 11.19 -11.62 5.28
N SER A 73 10.19 -10.81 4.95
CA SER A 73 9.51 -9.95 5.93
C SER A 73 8.39 -10.64 6.67
N GLU A 74 7.97 -11.84 6.24
CA GLU A 74 6.93 -12.60 6.93
C GLU A 74 7.37 -12.97 8.35
N VAL A 75 8.65 -13.33 8.55
CA VAL A 75 9.20 -13.67 9.87
C VAL A 75 9.09 -12.51 10.87
N PRO A 76 9.67 -11.31 10.62
CA PRO A 76 9.54 -10.19 11.54
C PRO A 76 8.10 -9.66 11.65
N TYR A 77 7.29 -9.77 10.58
CA TYR A 77 5.88 -9.41 10.62
C TYR A 77 5.09 -10.29 11.60
N ARG A 78 5.22 -11.61 11.52
CA ARG A 78 4.57 -12.57 12.45
C ARG A 78 5.09 -12.44 13.87
N TRP A 79 6.36 -12.04 14.04
CA TRP A 79 6.93 -11.82 15.36
C TRP A 79 6.38 -10.55 16.03
N LEU A 80 6.15 -9.49 15.23
CA LEU A 80 5.53 -8.25 15.71
C LEU A 80 4.02 -8.43 15.94
N ASP A 81 3.31 -8.94 14.95
CA ASP A 81 1.86 -9.16 14.97
C ASP A 81 1.54 -10.67 14.95
N ASN A 82 1.46 -11.25 16.14
CA ASN A 82 1.23 -12.68 16.33
C ASN A 82 -0.26 -13.08 16.24
N GLY A 83 -1.19 -12.13 16.20
CA GLY A 83 -2.63 -12.37 16.12
C GLY A 83 -3.21 -12.23 14.71
N SER A 84 -2.47 -11.66 13.77
CA SER A 84 -2.95 -11.45 12.40
C SER A 84 -3.08 -12.75 11.61
N MET A 85 -4.24 -12.93 10.98
CA MET A 85 -4.51 -14.03 10.06
C MET A 85 -4.00 -13.77 8.64
N THR A 86 -3.64 -12.52 8.34
CA THR A 86 -3.14 -12.12 7.02
C THR A 86 -1.64 -12.32 6.90
N LEU A 87 -1.14 -12.45 5.68
CA LEU A 87 0.28 -12.28 5.35
C LEU A 87 0.68 -10.81 5.52
N ASN A 88 1.98 -10.51 5.46
CA ASN A 88 2.44 -9.13 5.37
C ASN A 88 1.87 -8.41 4.12
N VAL A 89 2.09 -7.09 3.98
CA VAL A 89 1.46 -6.29 2.91
C VAL A 89 1.98 -6.58 1.48
N MET A 90 3.14 -7.24 1.34
CA MET A 90 3.82 -7.38 0.05
C MET A 90 3.07 -8.24 -0.98
N PRO A 91 2.41 -9.37 -0.64
CA PRO A 91 1.55 -10.11 -1.55
C PRO A 91 0.42 -9.25 -2.14
N THR A 92 -0.24 -8.42 -1.32
CA THR A 92 -1.29 -7.49 -1.78
C THR A 92 -0.73 -6.52 -2.83
N LEU A 93 0.43 -5.91 -2.55
CA LEU A 93 1.09 -4.99 -3.49
C LEU A 93 1.61 -5.70 -4.75
N GLY A 94 2.11 -6.93 -4.60
CA GLY A 94 2.61 -7.76 -5.70
C GLY A 94 1.49 -8.15 -6.67
N LEU A 95 0.34 -8.61 -6.16
CA LEU A 95 -0.85 -8.88 -6.98
C LEU A 95 -1.38 -7.58 -7.61
N GLY A 96 -1.41 -6.49 -6.85
CA GLY A 96 -1.84 -5.19 -7.38
C GLY A 96 -0.94 -4.65 -8.49
N LEU A 97 0.37 -4.94 -8.45
CA LEU A 97 1.31 -4.65 -9.54
C LEU A 97 0.94 -5.41 -10.82
N LEU A 98 0.56 -6.69 -10.72
CA LEU A 98 0.14 -7.49 -11.87
C LEU A 98 -1.11 -6.91 -12.53
N ILE A 99 -2.12 -6.54 -11.73
CA ILE A 99 -3.33 -5.90 -12.24
C ILE A 99 -3.02 -4.55 -12.88
N ALA A 100 -2.20 -3.72 -12.21
CA ALA A 100 -1.79 -2.42 -12.76
C ALA A 100 -1.04 -2.56 -14.09
N TRP A 101 -0.18 -3.58 -14.26
CA TRP A 101 0.44 -3.87 -15.55
C TRP A 101 -0.58 -4.27 -16.62
N GLY A 102 -1.57 -5.11 -16.30
CA GLY A 102 -2.65 -5.46 -17.23
C GLY A 102 -3.43 -4.24 -17.72
N VAL A 103 -3.78 -3.33 -16.80
CA VAL A 103 -4.46 -2.06 -17.13
C VAL A 103 -3.55 -1.12 -17.92
N HIS A 104 -2.25 -1.08 -17.63
CA HIS A 104 -1.31 -0.18 -18.30
C HIS A 104 -0.97 -0.63 -19.73
N LEU A 105 -0.55 -1.88 -19.89
CA LEU A 105 0.08 -2.40 -21.11
C LEU A 105 -0.94 -2.97 -22.10
N ARG A 106 -2.10 -3.43 -21.62
CA ARG A 106 -3.25 -3.88 -22.43
C ARG A 106 -2.93 -4.95 -23.49
N THR A 107 -1.90 -5.77 -23.27
CA THR A 107 -1.62 -6.95 -24.10
C THR A 107 -2.39 -8.16 -23.57
N ARG A 108 -2.67 -9.16 -24.43
CA ARG A 108 -3.36 -10.40 -24.03
C ARG A 108 -2.68 -11.10 -22.85
N ALA A 109 -1.34 -11.17 -22.86
CA ALA A 109 -0.56 -11.77 -21.78
C ALA A 109 -0.75 -11.02 -20.45
N THR A 110 -0.62 -9.69 -20.47
CA THR A 110 -0.78 -8.88 -19.25
C THR A 110 -2.22 -8.84 -18.74
N ALA A 111 -3.21 -8.96 -19.64
CA ALA A 111 -4.62 -9.08 -19.27
C ALA A 111 -4.91 -10.44 -18.60
N ALA A 112 -4.38 -11.54 -19.14
CA ALA A 112 -4.48 -12.87 -18.52
C ALA A 112 -3.81 -12.88 -17.14
N MET A 113 -2.63 -12.28 -17.01
CA MET A 113 -1.95 -12.13 -15.71
C MET A 113 -2.78 -11.33 -14.70
N ALA A 114 -3.36 -10.20 -15.11
CA ALA A 114 -4.22 -9.39 -14.25
C ALA A 114 -5.49 -10.15 -13.83
N PHE A 115 -6.08 -10.91 -14.74
CA PHE A 115 -7.24 -11.75 -14.45
C PHE A 115 -6.91 -12.85 -13.45
N LEU A 116 -5.80 -13.57 -13.64
CA LEU A 116 -5.33 -14.57 -12.69
C LEU A 116 -5.02 -13.95 -11.33
N ALA A 117 -4.37 -12.78 -11.30
CA ALA A 117 -4.10 -12.06 -10.05
C ALA A 117 -5.38 -11.64 -9.33
N ALA A 118 -6.42 -11.23 -10.06
CA ALA A 118 -7.73 -10.91 -9.49
C ALA A 118 -8.44 -12.16 -8.94
N ILE A 119 -8.40 -13.30 -9.65
CA ILE A 119 -8.91 -14.57 -9.12
C ILE A 119 -8.18 -14.97 -7.84
N THR A 120 -6.85 -14.96 -7.87
CA THR A 120 -6.03 -15.26 -6.68
C THR A 120 -6.39 -14.32 -5.53
N ALA A 121 -6.54 -13.03 -5.77
CA ALA A 121 -6.91 -12.06 -4.75
C ALA A 121 -8.30 -12.29 -4.16
N THR A 122 -9.27 -12.70 -4.98
CA THR A 122 -10.61 -13.06 -4.51
C THR A 122 -10.59 -14.31 -3.65
N LEU A 123 -9.91 -15.37 -4.10
CA LEU A 123 -9.84 -16.65 -3.39
C LEU A 123 -9.01 -16.58 -2.10
N ALA A 124 -7.97 -15.75 -2.08
CA ALA A 124 -7.07 -15.56 -0.95
C ALA A 124 -7.37 -14.30 -0.13
N SER A 125 -8.55 -13.68 -0.32
CA SER A 125 -8.82 -12.34 0.24
C SER A 125 -8.70 -12.28 1.77
N GLU A 126 -8.99 -13.38 2.48
CA GLU A 126 -8.86 -13.48 3.94
C GLU A 126 -7.40 -13.50 4.42
N TRP A 127 -6.46 -13.90 3.57
CA TRP A 127 -5.02 -13.90 3.89
C TRP A 127 -4.30 -12.65 3.38
N LEU A 128 -4.97 -11.80 2.60
CA LEU A 128 -4.38 -10.60 2.03
C LEU A 128 -4.72 -9.39 2.90
N MET A 129 -3.69 -8.67 3.35
CA MET A 129 -3.88 -7.39 4.00
C MET A 129 -4.61 -6.43 3.03
N TYR A 130 -5.71 -5.82 3.48
CA TYR A 130 -6.65 -5.02 2.68
C TYR A 130 -7.48 -5.78 1.63
N GLY A 131 -7.38 -7.11 1.58
CA GLY A 131 -8.15 -8.00 0.71
C GLY A 131 -8.15 -7.63 -0.77
N LEU A 132 -9.19 -8.07 -1.49
CA LEU A 132 -9.40 -7.71 -2.90
C LEU A 132 -9.42 -6.18 -3.15
N PRO A 133 -10.07 -5.33 -2.33
CA PRO A 133 -10.06 -3.88 -2.56
C PRO A 133 -8.63 -3.30 -2.57
N GLY A 134 -7.76 -3.76 -1.68
CA GLY A 134 -6.38 -3.35 -1.62
C GLY A 134 -5.56 -3.80 -2.83
N VAL A 135 -5.83 -4.99 -3.36
CA VAL A 135 -5.19 -5.48 -4.60
C VAL A 135 -5.64 -4.67 -5.83
N LEU A 136 -6.90 -4.23 -5.88
CA LEU A 136 -7.41 -3.43 -7.00
C LEU A 136 -6.95 -1.96 -6.96
N LEU A 137 -6.62 -1.44 -5.77
CA LEU A 137 -6.30 -0.04 -5.54
C LEU A 137 -5.17 0.51 -6.42
N PRO A 138 -4.00 -0.15 -6.62
CA PRO A 138 -2.95 0.34 -7.52
C PRO A 138 -3.43 0.56 -8.96
N ALA A 139 -4.31 -0.31 -9.47
CA ALA A 139 -4.85 -0.18 -10.80
C ALA A 139 -5.84 0.99 -10.90
N ALA A 140 -6.69 1.20 -9.88
CA ALA A 140 -7.56 2.36 -9.81
C ALA A 140 -6.78 3.68 -9.71
N LEU A 141 -5.71 3.73 -8.92
CA LEU A 141 -4.81 4.88 -8.82
C LEU A 141 -4.06 5.13 -10.13
N LEU A 142 -3.64 4.09 -10.83
CA LEU A 142 -3.06 4.21 -12.16
C LEU A 142 -4.05 4.84 -13.16
N MET A 143 -5.33 4.46 -13.09
CA MET A 143 -6.37 5.11 -13.90
C MET A 143 -6.57 6.56 -13.44
N ALA A 144 -6.57 6.84 -12.13
CA ALA A 144 -6.73 8.19 -11.58
C ALA A 144 -5.58 9.16 -11.95
N LEU A 145 -4.36 8.64 -12.14
CA LEU A 145 -3.22 9.39 -12.66
C LEU A 145 -3.41 9.80 -14.13
N LYS A 146 -4.17 9.04 -14.91
CA LYS A 146 -4.47 9.33 -16.32
C LYS A 146 -5.75 10.16 -16.51
N ASP A 147 -6.76 9.89 -15.68
CA ASP A 147 -8.06 10.53 -15.69
C ASP A 147 -8.56 10.67 -14.24
N GLY A 148 -8.64 11.92 -13.77
CA GLY A 148 -8.99 12.23 -12.38
C GLY A 148 -10.35 11.71 -11.90
N ARG A 149 -11.25 11.32 -12.81
CA ARG A 149 -12.57 10.74 -12.44
C ARG A 149 -12.45 9.44 -11.65
N PHE A 150 -11.39 8.67 -11.88
CA PHE A 150 -11.13 7.42 -11.15
C PHE A 150 -10.59 7.63 -9.72
N ALA A 151 -10.33 8.88 -9.30
CA ALA A 151 -9.91 9.17 -7.93
C ALA A 151 -10.96 8.73 -6.90
N TRP A 152 -12.25 8.89 -7.22
CA TRP A 152 -13.34 8.42 -6.35
C TRP A 152 -13.35 6.91 -6.20
N LEU A 153 -13.21 6.16 -7.30
CA LEU A 153 -13.09 4.70 -7.27
C LEU A 153 -11.90 4.27 -6.39
N ALA A 154 -10.74 4.89 -6.58
CA ALA A 154 -9.57 4.61 -5.75
C ALA A 154 -9.81 4.95 -4.27
N GLY A 155 -10.47 6.07 -3.97
CA GLY A 155 -10.83 6.44 -2.60
C GLY A 155 -11.74 5.40 -1.94
N PHE A 156 -12.78 4.95 -2.64
CA PHE A 156 -13.68 3.90 -2.14
C PHE A 156 -12.99 2.55 -1.98
N LEU A 157 -12.07 2.18 -2.86
CA LEU A 157 -11.26 0.96 -2.71
C LEU A 157 -10.31 1.05 -1.50
N ALA A 158 -9.68 2.20 -1.27
CA ALA A 158 -8.84 2.44 -0.10
C ALA A 158 -9.65 2.34 1.20
N MET A 159 -10.86 2.90 1.21
CA MET A 159 -11.80 2.77 2.32
C MET A 159 -12.22 1.30 2.53
N ALA A 160 -12.71 0.64 1.48
CA ALA A 160 -13.17 -0.75 1.54
C ALA A 160 -12.08 -1.73 2.00
N GLY A 161 -10.82 -1.48 1.63
CA GLY A 161 -9.69 -2.28 2.10
C GLY A 161 -9.51 -2.24 3.61
N ASN A 162 -9.90 -1.18 4.31
CA ASN A 162 -9.80 -1.14 5.78
C ASN A 162 -10.91 -1.94 6.46
N PHE A 163 -12.07 -2.09 5.82
CA PHE A 163 -13.17 -2.92 6.31
C PHE A 163 -12.94 -4.43 6.10
N THR A 164 -11.76 -4.85 5.64
CA THR A 164 -11.33 -6.26 5.75
C THR A 164 -10.81 -6.60 7.15
N ASN A 165 -10.58 -5.60 7.99
CA ASN A 165 -10.35 -5.80 9.43
C ASN A 165 -11.70 -6.16 10.09
N SER A 166 -11.74 -7.28 10.82
CA SER A 166 -12.96 -7.81 11.43
C SER A 166 -13.63 -6.82 12.39
N TRP A 167 -12.84 -6.16 13.25
CA TRP A 167 -13.38 -5.22 14.23
C TRP A 167 -14.00 -4.00 13.55
N LEU A 168 -13.34 -3.43 12.53
CA LEU A 168 -13.87 -2.31 11.75
C LEU A 168 -15.13 -2.69 10.97
N PHE A 169 -15.18 -3.93 10.45
CA PHE A 169 -16.35 -4.47 9.76
C PHE A 169 -17.56 -4.63 10.68
N GLU A 170 -17.34 -5.10 11.91
CA GLU A 170 -18.39 -5.26 12.92
C GLU A 170 -18.87 -3.92 13.51
N HIS A 171 -17.98 -2.92 13.58
CA HIS A 171 -18.26 -1.61 14.18
C HIS A 171 -18.08 -0.46 13.18
N PRO A 172 -18.80 -0.43 12.04
CA PRO A 172 -18.50 0.47 10.94
C PRO A 172 -18.77 1.95 11.25
N LEU A 173 -19.64 2.21 12.23
CA LEU A 173 -20.02 3.56 12.67
C LEU A 173 -19.29 4.01 13.94
N ALA A 174 -18.40 3.19 14.51
CA ALA A 174 -17.57 3.63 15.62
C ALA A 174 -16.71 4.84 15.18
N PRO A 175 -16.43 5.82 16.07
CA PRO A 175 -15.67 7.01 15.70
C PRO A 175 -14.35 6.70 15.00
N VAL A 176 -13.59 5.73 15.52
CA VAL A 176 -12.32 5.30 14.91
C VAL A 176 -12.50 4.69 13.52
N SER A 177 -13.58 3.92 13.28
CA SER A 177 -13.88 3.34 11.95
C SER A 177 -14.18 4.41 10.92
N VAL A 178 -14.96 5.43 11.30
CA VAL A 178 -15.25 6.58 10.43
C VAL A 178 -13.97 7.38 10.14
N MET A 179 -13.12 7.59 11.15
CA MET A 179 -11.84 8.29 10.99
C MET A 179 -10.88 7.51 10.08
N VAL A 180 -10.80 6.19 10.23
CA VAL A 180 -9.99 5.29 9.39
C VAL A 180 -10.48 5.32 7.94
N ALA A 181 -11.78 5.15 7.73
CA ALA A 181 -12.41 5.18 6.42
C ALA A 181 -12.17 6.53 5.72
N GLY A 182 -12.42 7.64 6.42
CA GLY A 182 -12.19 8.99 5.94
C GLY A 182 -10.71 9.25 5.62
N THR A 183 -9.79 8.83 6.49
CA THR A 183 -8.34 9.03 6.28
C THR A 183 -7.84 8.24 5.07
N ALA A 184 -8.22 6.98 4.94
CA ALA A 184 -7.85 6.15 3.79
C ALA A 184 -8.41 6.71 2.46
N PHE A 185 -9.67 7.18 2.49
CA PHE A 185 -10.30 7.83 1.34
C PHE A 185 -9.57 9.13 0.95
N MET A 186 -9.32 10.01 1.92
CA MET A 186 -8.65 11.30 1.69
C MET A 186 -7.19 11.14 1.27
N ALA A 187 -6.50 10.08 1.72
CA ALA A 187 -5.13 9.76 1.29
C ALA A 187 -5.00 9.71 -0.23
N VAL A 188 -6.01 9.18 -0.93
CA VAL A 188 -6.01 9.11 -2.40
C VAL A 188 -5.93 10.50 -3.03
N PHE A 189 -6.78 11.42 -2.59
CA PHE A 189 -6.85 12.79 -3.14
C PHE A 189 -5.59 13.58 -2.78
N VAL A 190 -5.14 13.50 -1.53
CA VAL A 190 -3.90 14.16 -1.07
C VAL A 190 -2.69 13.65 -1.86
N GLY A 191 -2.58 12.34 -2.05
CA GLY A 191 -1.47 11.73 -2.79
C GLY A 191 -1.48 12.12 -4.27
N LEU A 192 -2.65 12.08 -4.92
CA LEU A 192 -2.79 12.47 -6.33
C LEU A 192 -2.45 13.96 -6.53
N GLU A 193 -2.94 14.83 -5.66
CA GLU A 193 -2.63 16.27 -5.73
C GLU A 193 -1.15 16.54 -5.49
N LEU A 194 -0.52 15.83 -4.55
CA LEU A 194 0.92 15.90 -4.33
C LEU A 194 1.72 15.54 -5.59
N LEU A 195 1.31 14.50 -6.33
CA LEU A 195 1.99 14.08 -7.56
C LEU A 195 1.72 14.99 -8.77
N ARG A 196 0.61 15.75 -8.77
CA ARG A 196 0.31 16.74 -9.82
C ARG A 196 1.19 17.99 -9.70
N ARG A 197 1.68 18.29 -8.50
CA ARG A 197 2.53 19.45 -8.24
C ARG A 197 4.00 19.07 -8.35
N GLU A 198 4.81 19.95 -8.92
CA GLU A 198 6.27 19.83 -8.82
C GLU A 198 6.71 20.35 -7.46
N TRP A 199 7.28 19.48 -6.64
CA TRP A 199 7.83 19.89 -5.35
C TRP A 199 9.13 20.68 -5.56
N PRO A 200 9.22 21.94 -5.08
CA PRO A 200 10.35 22.82 -5.37
C PRO A 200 11.62 22.47 -4.59
N GLY A 201 11.48 21.74 -3.48
CA GLY A 201 12.59 21.38 -2.60
C GLY A 201 13.34 20.12 -3.05
N ARG A 202 14.58 19.97 -2.56
CA ARG A 202 15.31 18.70 -2.69
C ARG A 202 14.71 17.68 -1.72
N VAL A 203 14.32 16.51 -2.23
CA VAL A 203 13.82 15.39 -1.43
C VAL A 203 14.77 14.22 -1.58
N LEU A 204 15.16 13.62 -0.46
CA LEU A 204 16.10 12.51 -0.48
C LEU A 204 15.50 11.29 -1.18
N PRO A 205 16.31 10.60 -2.01
CA PRO A 205 15.91 9.39 -2.68
C PRO A 205 15.37 8.26 -1.81
N VAL A 206 14.12 7.82 -2.03
CA VAL A 206 13.69 6.49 -1.56
C VAL A 206 14.01 5.47 -2.66
N GLY A 207 15.18 4.84 -2.50
CA GLY A 207 15.77 3.88 -3.43
C GLY A 207 15.57 2.43 -3.01
N ARG A 208 16.57 1.59 -3.26
CA ARG A 208 16.50 0.14 -2.94
C ARG A 208 16.54 -0.15 -1.44
N TRP A 209 17.08 0.77 -0.64
CA TRP A 209 17.11 0.63 0.82
C TRP A 209 15.71 0.48 1.43
N GLY A 210 14.67 1.04 0.78
CA GLY A 210 13.29 0.93 1.26
C GLY A 210 12.77 -0.51 1.33
N TRP A 211 13.34 -1.43 0.54
CA TRP A 211 13.00 -2.85 0.65
C TRP A 211 13.51 -3.48 1.94
N TRP A 212 14.78 -3.22 2.30
CA TRP A 212 15.39 -3.70 3.54
C TRP A 212 14.81 -3.00 4.76
N PHE A 213 14.39 -1.74 4.62
CA PHE A 213 13.74 -0.99 5.67
C PHE A 213 12.51 -1.73 6.22
N TYR A 214 11.72 -2.36 5.36
CA TYR A 214 10.48 -3.03 5.76
C TYR A 214 10.68 -4.16 6.81
N PRO A 215 11.47 -5.23 6.57
CA PRO A 215 11.70 -6.24 7.60
C PRO A 215 12.48 -5.71 8.82
N VAL A 216 13.42 -4.78 8.62
CA VAL A 216 14.28 -4.26 9.69
C VAL A 216 13.49 -3.43 10.71
N HIS A 217 12.59 -2.53 10.26
CA HIS A 217 11.84 -1.70 11.21
C HIS A 217 10.83 -2.53 12.01
N LEU A 218 10.21 -3.57 11.42
CA LEU A 218 9.32 -4.49 12.13
C LEU A 218 10.08 -5.20 13.26
N ALA A 219 11.25 -5.76 12.95
CA ALA A 219 12.11 -6.41 13.95
C ALA A 219 12.58 -5.43 15.03
N ALA A 220 12.95 -4.20 14.66
CA ALA A 220 13.37 -3.17 15.60
C ALA A 220 12.25 -2.79 16.56
N ILE A 221 11.04 -2.51 16.06
CA ILE A 221 9.89 -2.20 16.91
C ILE A 221 9.60 -3.35 17.88
N LYS A 222 9.64 -4.60 17.38
CA LYS A 222 9.45 -5.76 18.25
C LYS A 222 10.53 -5.88 19.33
N LEU A 223 11.80 -5.63 19.00
CA LEU A 223 12.88 -5.61 19.98
C LEU A 223 12.66 -4.53 21.05
N PHE A 224 12.23 -3.33 20.65
CA PHE A 224 11.90 -2.26 21.60
C PHE A 224 10.69 -2.59 22.47
N SER A 225 9.72 -3.36 21.97
CA SER A 225 8.55 -3.76 22.76
C SER A 225 8.87 -4.83 23.83
N LEU A 226 10.10 -5.34 23.87
CA LEU A 226 10.57 -6.34 24.84
C LEU A 226 11.43 -5.71 25.96
N LEU A 227 11.74 -4.43 25.85
CA LEU A 227 12.46 -3.64 26.85
C LEU A 227 11.49 -2.95 27.80
#